data_AF-M3EDP6-F1
#
_entry.id   AF-M3EDP6-F1
#
_cell.length_a   1.000
_cell.length_b   1.000
_cell.length_c   1.000
_cell.angle_alpha   90.00
_cell.angle_beta   90.00
_cell.angle_gamma   90.00
#
_symmetry.space_group_name_H-M   'P 1'
#
loop_
_entity.id
_entity.type
_entity.pdbx_description
1 polymer ?
#
loop_
_entity_poly.entity_id
_entity_poly.type
_entity_poly.pdbx_seq_one_letter_code
_entity_poly.pdbx_strand_id
1 'polypeptide(L)' 'MTLVVTIDQPHPSNWIGREADPVLPSGVVAAVRLALREGWAPTALGSAFHRDHSAGFTPSN' A
#
# COMPACT_ATOMS: atom_id res chain seq x y z
N MET A 1 15.98 4.10 2.08
CA MET A 1 14.91 3.42 2.83
C MET A 1 13.75 3.10 1.92
N THR A 2 13.05 1.99 2.13
CA THR A 2 11.88 1.60 1.33
C THR A 2 10.60 1.69 2.18
N LEU A 3 9.52 2.21 1.61
CA LEU A 3 8.16 2.13 2.15
C LEU A 3 7.38 1.09 1.34
N VAL A 4 6.79 0.11 2.02
CA VAL A 4 5.93 -0.90 1.43
C VAL A 4 4.53 -0.69 1.98
N VAL A 5 3.55 -0.50 1.08
CA VAL A 5 2.15 -0.31 1.45
C VAL A 5 1.34 -1.44 0.82
N THR A 6 0.72 -2.26 1.67
CA THR A 6 -0.29 -3.24 1.26
C THR A 6 -1.63 -2.54 1.22
N ILE A 7 -2.35 -2.65 0.11
CA ILE A 7 -3.67 -2.06 -0.10
C ILE A 7 -4.71 -3.17 -0.26
N ASP A 8 -5.97 -2.85 0.01
CA ASP A 8 -7.13 -3.73 -0.13
C ASP A 8 -7.63 -3.85 -1.59
N GLN A 9 -6.82 -3.47 -2.57
CA GLN A 9 -7.17 -3.51 -3.98
C GLN A 9 -6.61 -4.76 -4.66
N PRO A 10 -7.43 -5.48 -5.44
CA PRO A 10 -6.95 -6.63 -6.20
C PRO A 10 -5.95 -6.18 -7.26
N HIS A 11 -4.97 -7.04 -7.57
CA HIS A 11 -4.02 -6.73 -8.62
C HIS A 11 -4.65 -7.01 -9.98
N PRO A 12 -4.55 -6.11 -10.97
CA PRO A 12 -5.18 -6.31 -12.27
C PRO A 12 -4.80 -7.62 -12.97
N SER A 13 -3.62 -8.17 -12.67
CA SER A 13 -3.12 -9.40 -13.29
C SER A 13 -3.48 -10.70 -12.55
N ASN A 14 -4.09 -10.64 -11.36
CA ASN A 14 -4.32 -11.83 -10.53
C ASN A 14 -5.79 -12.11 -10.21
N TRP A 15 -6.73 -11.40 -10.84
CA TRP A 15 -8.14 -11.50 -10.48
C TRP A 15 -9.10 -11.70 -11.65
N ILE A 16 -10.03 -12.65 -11.50
CA ILE A 16 -11.17 -12.88 -12.40
C ILE A 16 -12.44 -12.50 -11.62
N GLY A 17 -13.28 -11.63 -12.19
CA GLY A 17 -14.64 -11.37 -11.66
C GLY A 17 -14.83 -10.11 -10.81
N ARG A 18 -13.82 -9.24 -10.65
CA ARG A 18 -13.98 -7.89 -10.08
C ARG A 18 -13.02 -6.92 -10.77
N GLU A 19 -13.49 -5.71 -11.06
CA GLU A 19 -12.66 -4.65 -11.63
C GLU A 19 -11.58 -4.26 -10.61
N ALA A 20 -10.32 -4.22 -11.07
CA ALA A 20 -9.21 -3.77 -10.25
C ALA A 20 -9.10 -2.25 -10.36
N ASP A 21 -9.19 -1.57 -9.22
CA ASP A 21 -8.96 -0.13 -9.18
C ASP A 21 -7.45 0.14 -9.33
N PRO A 22 -7.06 1.07 -10.22
CA PRO A 22 -5.66 1.43 -10.37
C PRO A 22 -5.17 2.16 -9.11
N VAL A 23 -3.90 1.92 -8.77
CA VAL A 23 -3.23 2.69 -7.72
C VAL A 23 -3.04 4.13 -8.19
N LEU A 24 -3.78 5.06 -7.59
CA LEU A 24 -3.74 6.47 -7.96
C LEU A 24 -2.53 7.18 -7.31
N PRO A 25 -1.88 8.15 -8.00
CA PRO A 25 -0.82 8.97 -7.41
C PRO A 25 -1.24 9.70 -6.13
N SER A 26 -2.51 10.13 -6.04
CA SER A 26 -3.07 10.76 -4.85
C SER A 26 -3.06 9.83 -3.64
N GLY A 27 -3.35 8.54 -3.84
CA GLY A 27 -3.26 7.51 -2.79
C GLY A 27 -1.82 7.31 -2.31
N VAL A 28 -0.86 7.31 -3.23
CA VAL A 28 0.58 7.24 -2.89
C VAL A 28 1.00 8.43 -2.02
N VAL A 29 0.59 9.65 -2.39
CA VAL A 29 0.88 10.86 -1.61
C VAL A 29 0.29 10.78 -0.19
N ALA A 30 -0.94 10.28 -0.07
CA ALA A 30 -1.58 10.11 1.23
C ALA A 30 -0.83 9.09 2.11
N ALA A 31 -0.43 7.95 1.54
CA ALA A 31 0.31 6.91 2.25
C ALA A 31 1.69 7.41 2.70
N VAL A 32 2.42 8.13 1.85
CA VAL A 32 3.72 8.73 2.20
C VAL A 32 3.57 9.72 3.36
N ARG A 33 2.59 10.63 3.29
CA ARG A 33 2.35 11.60 4.36
C ARG A 33 2.02 10.93 5.69
N LEU A 34 1.24 9.86 5.64
CA LEU A 34 0.88 9.10 6.84
C LEU A 34 2.09 8.34 7.41
N ALA A 35 2.90 7.71 6.56
CA ALA A 35 4.13 7.03 6.98
C ALA A 35 5.12 8.00 7.63
N LEU A 36 5.31 9.20 7.07
CA LEU A 36 6.16 10.23 7.65
C LEU A 36 5.69 10.62 9.07
N ARG A 37 4.37 10.77 9.28
CA ARG A 37 3.81 11.06 10.62
C ARG A 37 4.01 9.93 11.62
N GLU A 38 4.08 8.70 11.14
CA GLU A 38 4.28 7.50 11.97
C GLU A 38 5.75 7.13 12.15
N GLY A 39 6.68 7.98 11.72
CA GLY A 39 8.10 7.83 11.98
C GLY A 39 8.90 7.14 10.85
N TRP A 40 8.31 6.96 9.67
CA TRP A 40 9.10 6.58 8.51
C TRP A 40 10.09 7.70 8.15
N ALA A 41 11.37 7.37 8.08
CA ALA A 41 12.44 8.27 7.69
C ALA A 41 13.06 7.79 6.35
N PRO A 42 12.80 8.48 5.22
CA PRO A 42 13.27 8.04 3.90
C PRO A 42 14.80 7.94 3.77
N THR A 43 15.51 8.76 4.55
CA THR A 43 16.97 8.85 4.60
C THR A 43 17.61 7.91 5.62
N ALA A 44 16.83 7.29 6.51
CA ALA A 44 17.37 6.32 7.45
C ALA A 44 17.76 5.03 6.70
N LEU A 45 18.89 4.45 7.06
CA LEU A 45 19.27 3.12 6.60
C LEU A 45 18.57 2.07 7.48
N GLY A 46 18.07 1.00 6.88
CA GLY A 46 17.38 -0.05 7.62
C GLY A 46 16.38 -0.84 6.78
N SER A 47 15.65 -1.72 7.47
CA SER A 47 14.60 -2.55 6.89
C SER A 47 13.44 -1.73 6.37
N ALA A 48 12.72 -2.26 5.38
CA ALA A 48 11.56 -1.58 4.82
C ALA A 48 10.49 -1.29 5.90
N PHE A 49 9.92 -0.10 5.82
CA PHE A 49 8.79 0.31 6.66
C PHE A 49 7.51 -0.20 6.02
N HIS A 50 6.80 -1.08 6.71
CA HIS A 50 5.62 -1.76 6.19
C HIS A 50 4.35 -1.13 6.71
N ARG A 51 3.37 -0.96 5.82
CA ARG A 51 2.05 -0.42 6.13
C ARG A 51 1.00 -1.33 5.55
N ASP A 52 0.15 -1.85 6.43
CA ASP A 52 -0.95 -2.70 6.03
C ASP A 52 -2.26 -1.90 6.04
N HIS A 53 -2.77 -1.60 4.85
CA HIS A 53 -4.08 -1.00 4.63
C HIS A 53 -5.08 -2.02 4.07
N SER A 54 -4.77 -3.33 4.11
CA SER A 54 -5.65 -4.39 3.61
C SER A 54 -6.75 -4.78 4.60
N ALA A 55 -6.97 -4.00 5.67
CA ALA A 55 -7.98 -4.29 6.67
C ALA A 55 -9.37 -4.44 6.03
N GLY A 56 -9.99 -5.60 6.20
CA GLY A 56 -11.29 -5.93 5.60
C GLY A 56 -11.22 -6.45 4.16
N PHE A 57 -10.03 -6.57 3.57
CA PHE A 57 -9.85 -7.26 2.30
C PHE A 57 -10.18 -8.74 2.47
N THR A 58 -11.18 -9.21 1.73
CA THR A 58 -11.53 -10.63 1.66
C THR A 58 -11.12 -11.13 0.27
N PRO A 59 -10.07 -11.97 0.16
CA PRO A 59 -9.77 -12.60 -1.10
C PRO A 59 -10.91 -13.57 -1.46
N SER A 60 -11.46 -13.44 -2.67
CA SER A 60 -12.28 -14.48 -3.27
C SER A 60 -11.40 -15.71 -3.54
N ASN A 61 -11.89 -16.86 -3.11
CA ASN A 61 -11.28 -18.17 -3.31
C ASN A 61 -11.66 -18.75 -4.68
#